data_AF-A0A529MIE9-F1
#
_entry.id   AF-A0A529MIE9-F1
#
_cell.length_a   1.000
_cell.length_b   1.000
_cell.length_c   1.000
_cell.angle_alpha   90.00
_cell.angle_beta   90.00
_cell.angle_gamma   90.00
#
_symmetry.space_group_name_H-M   'P 1'
#
loop_
_entity.id
_entity.type
_entity.pdbx_description
1 polymer ?
#
loop_
_entity_poly.entity_id
_entity_poly.type
_entity_poly.pdbx_seq_one_letter_code
_entity_poly.pdbx_strand_id
1 'polypeptide(L)'
;LYSQASGELAKLVQGAGIPVCETQGGKSSLSDDHPLNMAAVGVTGTSAANRLAEEADVVLAVGTRLQDFTTGSWALFKNAGRTIIGLNTQVFDAGKHWALPLVADAAEGLA
;
A
#
# COMPACT_ATOMS: atom_id res chain seq x y z
N LEU A 1 0.23 8.99 7.70
CA LEU A 1 1.34 9.95 8.02
C LEU A 1 1.63 10.88 6.83
N TYR A 2 2.28 12.03 7.09
CA TYR A 2 2.30 13.31 6.34
C TYR A 2 0.94 13.95 6.11
N SER A 3 0.04 13.23 5.45
CA SER A 3 -1.34 13.67 5.17
C SER A 3 -2.29 13.53 6.38
N GLN A 4 -1.82 12.97 7.50
CA GLN A 4 -2.63 12.65 8.69
C GLN A 4 -3.81 11.67 8.45
N ALA A 5 -3.85 11.01 7.29
CA ALA A 5 -4.89 10.09 6.84
C ALA A 5 -5.03 8.73 7.57
N SER A 6 -4.52 8.59 8.79
CA SER A 6 -4.57 7.30 9.51
C SER A 6 -6.00 6.91 9.90
N GLY A 7 -6.86 7.88 10.19
CA GLY A 7 -8.27 7.62 10.50
C GLY A 7 -9.06 7.16 9.28
N GLU A 8 -8.81 7.78 8.13
CA GLU A 8 -9.42 7.49 6.84
C GLU A 8 -9.00 6.10 6.37
N LEU A 9 -7.71 5.78 6.46
CA LEU A 9 -7.20 4.43 6.19
C LEU A 9 -7.90 3.39 7.06
N ALA A 10 -7.99 3.62 8.38
CA ALA A 10 -8.64 2.69 9.31
C ALA A 10 -10.13 2.47 8.97
N LYS A 11 -10.86 3.54 8.64
CA LYS A 11 -12.28 3.45 8.24
C LYS A 11 -12.45 2.63 6.96
N LEU A 12 -11.63 2.91 5.93
CA LEU A 12 -11.70 2.19 4.65
C LEU A 12 -11.46 0.69 4.84
N VAL A 13 -10.39 0.33 5.54
CA VAL A 13 -9.97 -1.08 5.65
C VAL A 13 -10.93 -1.86 6.54
N GLN A 14 -11.49 -1.23 7.58
CA GLN A 14 -12.52 -1.84 8.42
C GLN A 14 -13.83 -2.04 7.65
N GLY A 15 -14.25 -1.08 6.83
CA GLY A 15 -15.47 -1.17 6.03
C GLY A 15 -15.38 -2.19 4.89
N ALA A 16 -14.21 -2.30 4.26
CA ALA A 16 -13.98 -3.17 3.11
C ALA A 16 -13.38 -4.55 3.47
N GLY A 17 -12.84 -4.72 4.68
CA GLY A 17 -12.15 -5.95 5.08
C GLY A 17 -10.81 -6.17 4.37
N ILE A 18 -10.15 -5.10 3.92
CA ILE A 18 -8.92 -5.18 3.11
C ILE A 18 -7.69 -5.21 4.03
N PRO A 19 -6.78 -6.20 3.90
CA PRO A 19 -5.55 -6.23 4.68
C PRO A 19 -4.58 -5.12 4.26
N VAL A 20 -3.84 -4.59 5.23
CA VAL A 20 -2.84 -3.53 5.04
C VAL A 20 -1.44 -4.07 5.24
N CYS A 21 -0.54 -3.71 4.34
CA CYS A 21 0.89 -3.93 4.49
C CYS A 21 1.62 -2.57 4.50
N GLU A 22 2.61 -2.42 5.36
CA GLU A 22 3.31 -1.16 5.57
C GLU A 22 4.66 -1.15 4.86
N THR A 23 4.99 -0.06 4.16
CA THR A 23 6.38 0.19 3.76
C THR A 23 7.19 0.66 4.97
N GLN A 24 8.52 0.63 4.90
CA GLN A 24 9.36 1.16 5.98
C GLN A 24 9.06 2.63 6.31
N GLY A 25 8.77 3.45 5.29
CA GLY A 25 8.37 4.85 5.48
C GLY A 25 6.89 5.04 5.86
N GLY A 26 6.08 3.99 5.73
CA GLY A 26 4.65 3.97 6.06
C GLY A 26 4.35 3.31 7.41
N LYS A 27 5.37 2.86 8.16
CA LYS A 27 5.16 2.23 9.46
C LYS A 27 4.29 3.11 10.36
N SER A 28 3.36 2.49 11.07
CA SER A 28 2.40 3.16 11.96
C SER A 28 1.35 3.98 11.20
N SER A 29 1.13 3.66 9.92
CA SER A 29 -0.01 4.19 9.16
C SER A 29 -1.33 3.65 9.69
N LEU A 30 -1.31 2.40 10.16
CA LEU A 30 -2.38 1.71 10.88
C LEU A 30 -1.85 1.24 12.25
N SER A 31 -2.73 1.10 13.24
CA SER A 31 -2.33 0.60 14.57
C SER A 31 -1.71 -0.80 14.45
N ASP A 32 -0.70 -1.09 15.26
CA ASP A 32 0.04 -2.36 15.22
C ASP A 32 -0.83 -3.55 15.68
N ASP A 33 -1.78 -3.29 16.57
CA ASP A 33 -2.78 -4.26 17.06
C ASP A 33 -4.03 -4.37 16.18
N HIS A 34 -4.09 -3.63 15.07
CA HIS A 34 -5.24 -3.69 14.17
C HIS A 34 -5.26 -5.07 13.46
N PRO A 35 -6.40 -5.80 13.47
CA PRO A 35 -6.45 -7.17 12.96
C PRO A 35 -6.13 -7.32 11.47
N LEU A 36 -6.31 -6.25 10.70
CA LEU A 36 -5.96 -6.18 9.28
C LEU A 36 -4.53 -5.68 9.00
N ASN A 37 -3.73 -5.37 10.01
CA ASN A 37 -2.34 -4.94 9.83
C ASN A 37 -1.41 -6.15 9.71
N MET A 38 -0.83 -6.35 8.53
CA MET A 38 0.10 -7.45 8.24
C MET A 38 1.56 -7.04 8.46
N ALA A 39 1.78 -5.83 9.01
CA ALA A 39 3.06 -5.19 9.24
C ALA A 39 3.85 -5.00 7.93
N ALA A 40 5.18 -5.06 8.01
CA ALA A 40 6.05 -4.63 6.92
C ALA A 40 5.93 -5.52 5.68
N VAL A 41 5.87 -4.91 4.48
CA VAL A 41 6.10 -5.57 3.18
C VAL A 41 7.49 -5.24 2.65
N GLY A 42 8.10 -6.20 1.95
CA GLY A 42 9.37 -6.01 1.27
C GLY A 42 10.41 -7.06 1.63
N VAL A 43 11.68 -6.76 1.30
CA VAL A 43 12.84 -7.63 1.56
C VAL A 43 12.96 -8.04 3.03
N THR A 44 12.58 -7.15 3.94
CA THR A 44 12.55 -7.38 5.40
C THR A 44 11.11 -7.48 5.95
N GLY A 45 10.14 -7.78 5.08
CA GLY A 45 8.73 -7.87 5.42
C GLY A 45 8.34 -9.16 6.12
N THR A 46 7.12 -9.19 6.66
CA THR A 46 6.55 -10.41 7.24
C THR A 46 6.16 -11.40 6.14
N SER A 47 6.09 -12.69 6.49
CA SER A 47 5.61 -13.71 5.56
C SER A 47 4.15 -13.49 5.14
N ALA A 48 3.31 -12.93 6.03
CA ALA A 48 1.92 -12.60 5.74
C ALA A 48 1.81 -11.46 4.72
N ALA A 49 2.50 -10.33 4.95
CA ALA A 49 2.48 -9.19 4.06
C ALA A 49 3.04 -9.53 2.67
N ASN A 50 4.15 -10.27 2.62
CA ASN A 50 4.77 -10.65 1.35
C ASN A 50 3.90 -11.64 0.57
N ARG A 51 3.26 -12.61 1.24
CA ARG A 51 2.31 -13.52 0.56
C ARG A 51 1.14 -12.75 -0.06
N LEU A 52 0.57 -11.78 0.66
CA LEU A 52 -0.51 -10.95 0.13
C LEU A 52 -0.05 -10.13 -1.07
N ALA A 53 1.14 -9.52 -1.03
CA ALA A 53 1.68 -8.79 -2.17
C ALA A 53 1.88 -9.69 -3.41
N GLU A 54 2.26 -10.94 -3.19
CA GLU A 54 2.44 -11.94 -4.24
C GLU A 54 1.15 -12.39 -4.90
N GLU A 55 0.09 -12.57 -4.10
CA GLU A 55 -1.20 -13.12 -4.53
C GLU A 55 -2.18 -12.03 -5.02
N ALA A 56 -2.04 -10.79 -4.55
CA ALA A 56 -2.97 -9.69 -4.82
C ALA A 56 -3.24 -9.47 -6.33
N ASP A 57 -4.51 -9.43 -6.67
CA ASP A 57 -5.04 -9.02 -7.98
C ASP A 57 -5.32 -7.50 -8.04
N VAL A 58 -5.46 -6.84 -6.89
CA VAL A 58 -5.55 -5.38 -6.77
C VAL A 58 -4.66 -4.89 -5.63
N VAL A 59 -3.84 -3.87 -5.92
CA VAL A 59 -2.97 -3.21 -4.94
C VAL A 59 -3.29 -1.72 -4.94
N LEU A 60 -3.81 -1.21 -3.82
CA LEU A 60 -3.91 0.23 -3.57
C LEU A 60 -2.60 0.74 -2.94
N ALA A 61 -1.74 1.34 -3.76
CA ALA A 61 -0.45 1.88 -3.35
C ALA A 61 -0.61 3.33 -2.85
N VAL A 62 -0.77 3.51 -1.55
CA VAL A 62 -1.01 4.83 -0.92
C VAL A 62 0.30 5.50 -0.50
N GLY A 63 0.57 6.69 -1.02
CA GLY A 63 1.66 7.56 -0.57
C GLY A 63 3.06 6.94 -0.69
N THR A 64 3.23 5.94 -1.55
CA THR A 64 4.47 5.17 -1.71
C THR A 64 5.09 5.42 -3.08
N ARG A 65 6.42 5.35 -3.13
CA ARG A 65 7.20 5.41 -4.39
C ARG A 65 7.44 4.03 -5.00
N LEU A 66 6.88 2.98 -4.38
CA LEU A 66 7.10 1.57 -4.73
C LEU A 66 8.62 1.29 -4.87
N GLN A 67 9.35 1.59 -3.79
CA GLN A 67 10.81 1.46 -3.78
C GLN A 67 11.24 -0.01 -3.89
N ASP A 68 12.49 -0.21 -4.28
CA ASP A 68 13.07 -1.53 -4.52
C ASP A 68 12.94 -2.45 -3.29
N PHE A 69 13.23 -1.96 -2.09
CA PHE A 69 13.09 -2.73 -0.86
C PHE A 69 11.63 -3.11 -0.53
N THR A 70 10.68 -2.24 -0.84
CA THR A 70 9.23 -2.52 -0.68
C THR A 70 8.76 -3.58 -1.67
N THR A 71 9.28 -3.54 -2.89
CA THR A 71 8.82 -4.42 -3.98
C THR A 71 9.62 -5.71 -4.10
N GLY A 72 10.76 -5.81 -3.40
CA GLY A 72 11.71 -6.91 -3.55
C GLY A 72 12.24 -6.98 -4.98
N SER A 73 12.63 -5.84 -5.56
CA SER A 73 12.94 -5.73 -6.98
C SER A 73 11.84 -6.28 -7.88
N TRP A 74 10.59 -5.98 -7.53
CA TRP A 74 9.36 -6.46 -8.18
C TRP A 74 9.07 -7.96 -8.05
N ALA A 75 9.93 -8.74 -7.38
CA ALA A 75 9.69 -10.17 -7.16
C ALA A 75 8.46 -10.44 -6.27
N LEU A 76 8.11 -9.52 -5.38
CA LEU A 76 6.96 -9.68 -4.48
C LEU A 76 5.64 -9.32 -5.14
N PHE A 77 5.63 -8.41 -6.12
CA PHE A 77 4.42 -8.04 -6.85
C PHE A 77 4.41 -8.84 -8.15
N LYS A 78 4.22 -10.17 -8.06
CA LYS A 78 4.44 -11.09 -9.21
C LYS A 78 3.18 -11.56 -9.91
N ASN A 79 1.99 -11.38 -9.34
CA ASN A 79 0.74 -11.73 -9.99
C ASN A 79 0.58 -10.95 -11.31
N ALA A 80 0.57 -11.65 -12.45
CA ALA A 80 0.51 -11.03 -13.78
C ALA A 80 -0.83 -10.34 -14.07
N GLY A 81 -1.92 -10.74 -13.39
CA GLY A 81 -3.24 -10.13 -13.51
C GLY A 81 -3.48 -8.96 -12.57
N ARG A 82 -2.46 -8.55 -11.79
CA ARG A 82 -2.63 -7.50 -10.79
C ARG A 82 -2.88 -6.14 -11.41
N THR A 83 -3.76 -5.36 -10.79
CA THR A 83 -3.94 -3.93 -11.04
C THR A 83 -3.34 -3.15 -9.87
N ILE A 84 -2.48 -2.17 -10.17
CA ILE A 84 -1.97 -1.24 -9.16
C ILE A 84 -2.75 0.07 -9.30
N ILE A 85 -3.30 0.59 -8.21
CA ILE A 85 -3.86 1.94 -8.12
C ILE A 85 -2.87 2.78 -7.32
N GLY A 86 -2.27 3.79 -7.93
CA GLY A 86 -1.27 4.65 -7.28
C GLY A 86 -1.91 5.92 -6.74
N LEU A 87 -2.19 5.96 -5.44
CA LEU A 87 -2.67 7.17 -4.75
C LEU A 87 -1.47 7.98 -4.25
N ASN A 88 -1.16 9.08 -4.94
CA ASN A 88 -0.02 9.92 -4.57
C ASN A 88 -0.21 11.37 -5.04
N THR A 89 0.29 12.34 -4.28
CA THR A 89 0.32 13.75 -4.69
C THR A 89 1.34 13.99 -5.80
N GLN A 90 2.36 13.15 -5.90
CA GLN A 90 3.32 13.18 -7.01
C GLN A 90 2.86 12.34 -8.18
N VAL A 91 2.61 13.00 -9.33
CA VAL A 91 2.13 12.38 -10.57
C VAL A 91 3.05 11.26 -11.05
N PHE A 92 4.37 11.46 -10.95
CA PHE A 92 5.35 10.46 -11.35
C PHE A 92 5.23 9.17 -10.53
N ASP A 93 5.05 9.31 -9.22
CA ASP A 93 4.91 8.15 -8.32
C ASP A 93 3.53 7.49 -8.47
N ALA A 94 2.46 8.27 -8.71
CA ALA A 94 1.10 7.77 -8.90
C ALA A 94 0.95 6.88 -10.15
N GLY A 95 1.67 7.19 -11.24
CA GLY A 95 1.64 6.41 -12.50
C GLY A 95 2.73 5.34 -12.61
N LYS A 96 3.54 5.15 -11.56
CA LYS A 96 4.70 4.26 -11.62
C LYS A 96 4.25 2.81 -11.85
N HIS A 97 5.00 2.08 -12.67
CA HIS A 97 4.72 0.67 -12.99
C HIS A 97 3.33 0.42 -13.57
N TRP A 98 2.88 1.32 -14.46
CA TRP A 98 1.59 1.21 -15.15
C TRP A 98 0.39 1.20 -14.20
N ALA A 99 0.56 1.76 -13.01
CA ALA A 99 -0.53 1.94 -12.08
C ALA A 99 -1.61 2.85 -12.69
N LEU A 100 -2.86 2.59 -12.34
CA LEU A 100 -3.97 3.52 -12.54
C LEU A 100 -3.75 4.70 -11.59
N PRO A 101 -3.44 5.90 -12.09
CA PRO A 101 -3.03 7.00 -11.23
C PRO A 101 -4.24 7.65 -10.58
N LEU A 102 -4.19 7.81 -9.25
CA LEU A 102 -5.11 8.64 -8.47
C LEU A 102 -4.29 9.78 -7.85
N VAL A 103 -4.25 10.93 -8.53
CA VAL A 103 -3.43 12.07 -8.09
C VAL A 103 -4.20 12.90 -7.07
N ALA A 104 -3.95 12.65 -5.80
CA ALA A 104 -4.60 13.34 -4.68
C ALA A 104 -3.75 13.26 -3.41
N ASP A 105 -4.08 14.11 -2.43
CA ASP A 105 -3.66 13.90 -1.04
C ASP A 105 -4.29 12.61 -0.50
N ALA A 106 -3.57 11.90 0.38
CA ALA A 106 -4.05 10.61 0.86
C ALA A 106 -5.31 10.72 1.73
N ALA A 107 -5.50 11.81 2.48
CA ALA A 107 -6.68 12.01 3.30
C ALA A 107 -7.93 12.20 2.44
N GLU A 108 -7.80 12.97 1.36
CA GLU A 108 -8.88 13.18 0.38
C GLU A 108 -9.13 11.94 -0.48
N GLY A 109 -8.08 11.24 -0.91
CA GLY A 109 -8.20 10.07 -1.78
C GLY A 109 -8.74 8.82 -1.08
N LEU A 110 -8.71 8.78 0.26
CA LEU A 110 -9.24 7.68 1.07
C LEU A 110 -10.61 7.97 1.69
N ALA A 111 -11.12 9.20 1.57
CA ALA A 111 -12.37 9.66 2.17
C ALA A 111 -13.64 9.09 1.50
#